data_AF-A0A847IAA3-F1
#
_entry.id   AF-A0A847IAA3-F1
#
_cell.length_a   1.000
_cell.length_b   1.000
_cell.length_c   1.000
_cell.angle_alpha   90.00
_cell.angle_beta   90.00
_cell.angle_gamma   90.00
#
_symmetry.space_group_name_H-M   'P 1'
#
loop_
_entity.id
_entity.type
_entity.pdbx_description
1 polymer ?
#
loop_
_entity_poly.entity_id
_entity_poly.type
_entity_poly.pdbx_seq_one_letter_code
_entity_poly.pdbx_strand_id
1 'polypeptide(L)'
;MPPRARAARYARRRKLRMAQQVHDLTDTQWAALIDQWGGCAYCGAPGPGLQKDCMLAISRGGRYTIDNVVPCCRSCNSSKCNTELTTWMRR
;
A
#
# COMPACT_ATOMS: atom_id res chain seq x y z
N MET A 1 -15.42 -10.46 15.81
CA MET A 1 -14.33 -11.14 15.06
C MET A 1 -14.92 -11.76 13.80
N PRO A 2 -14.35 -11.56 12.59
CA PRO A 2 -14.85 -12.25 11.42
C PRO A 2 -14.71 -13.77 11.62
N PRO A 3 -15.67 -14.59 11.16
CA PRO A 3 -15.58 -16.05 11.32
C PRO A 3 -14.27 -16.52 10.72
N ARG A 4 -13.54 -17.38 11.45
CA ARG A 4 -12.16 -17.86 11.13
C ARG A 4 -11.95 -18.21 9.65
N ALA A 5 -12.99 -18.71 8.98
CA ALA A 5 -13.01 -19.04 7.56
C ALA A 5 -12.80 -17.83 6.60
N ARG A 6 -13.36 -16.65 6.90
CA ARG A 6 -13.25 -15.46 6.04
C ARG A 6 -11.85 -14.86 6.07
N ALA A 7 -11.26 -14.75 7.26
CA ALA A 7 -9.90 -14.24 7.43
C ALA A 7 -8.86 -15.15 6.74
N ALA A 8 -8.98 -16.47 6.94
CA ALA A 8 -8.11 -17.45 6.28
C ALA A 8 -8.20 -17.38 4.74
N ARG A 9 -9.42 -17.23 4.21
CA ARG A 9 -9.64 -17.09 2.76
C ARG A 9 -9.02 -15.79 2.21
N TYR A 10 -9.14 -14.68 2.94
CA TYR A 10 -8.52 -13.41 2.56
C TYR A 10 -6.98 -13.52 2.55
N ALA A 11 -6.40 -14.09 3.61
CA ALA A 11 -4.96 -14.29 3.71
C ALA A 11 -4.41 -15.17 2.57
N ARG A 12 -5.09 -16.30 2.26
CA ARG A 12 -4.72 -17.17 1.14
C ARG A 12 -4.76 -16.41 -0.20
N ARG A 13 -5.83 -15.66 -0.47
CA ARG A 13 -5.95 -14.86 -1.71
C ARG A 13 -4.86 -13.79 -1.80
N ARG A 14 -4.51 -13.14 -0.68
CA ARG A 14 -3.41 -12.16 -0.65
C ARG A 14 -2.08 -12.82 -0.95
N LYS A 15 -1.76 -13.96 -0.32
CA LYS A 15 -0.52 -14.72 -0.56
C LYS A 15 -0.38 -15.11 -2.04
N LEU A 16 -1.44 -15.63 -2.65
CA LEU A 16 -1.42 -16.02 -4.06
C LEU A 16 -1.16 -14.84 -4.99
N ARG A 17 -1.78 -13.67 -4.75
CA ARG A 17 -1.54 -12.47 -5.57
C ARG A 17 -0.11 -11.96 -5.46
N MET A 18 0.47 -12.01 -4.25
CA MET A 18 1.88 -11.64 -4.07
C MET A 18 2.83 -12.60 -4.80
N ALA A 19 2.52 -13.90 -4.79
CA ALA A 19 3.35 -14.89 -5.46
C ALA A 19 3.27 -14.83 -7.00
N GLN A 20 2.20 -14.25 -7.56
CA GLN A 20 1.99 -14.14 -9.00
C GLN A 20 2.76 -12.97 -9.64
N GLN A 21 3.33 -12.08 -8.84
CA GLN A 21 3.93 -10.85 -9.34
C GLN A 21 5.36 -10.67 -8.81
N VAL A 22 6.22 -10.11 -9.64
CA VAL A 22 7.53 -9.63 -9.19
C VAL A 22 7.31 -8.36 -8.38
N HIS A 23 7.94 -8.33 -7.22
CA HIS A 23 7.96 -7.22 -6.27
C HIS A 23 9.44 -6.82 -6.12
N ASP A 24 9.81 -5.74 -6.78
CA ASP A 24 11.18 -5.28 -7.03
C ASP A 24 11.55 -4.04 -6.20
N LEU A 25 10.63 -3.53 -5.36
CA LEU A 25 10.93 -2.46 -4.43
C LEU A 25 11.95 -2.92 -3.38
N THR A 26 13.16 -2.41 -3.50
CA THR A 26 14.25 -2.61 -2.54
C THR A 26 14.10 -1.71 -1.31
N ASP A 27 14.76 -2.06 -0.21
CA ASP A 27 14.75 -1.24 1.00
C ASP A 27 15.48 0.11 0.83
N THR A 28 16.49 0.16 -0.03
CA THR A 28 17.19 1.41 -0.40
C THR A 28 16.29 2.35 -1.18
N GLN A 29 15.52 1.84 -2.15
CA GLN A 29 14.53 2.64 -2.87
C GLN A 29 13.42 3.12 -1.94
N TRP A 30 13.01 2.28 -0.99
CA TRP A 30 12.03 2.68 0.01
C TRP A 30 12.54 3.80 0.93
N ALA A 31 13.79 3.73 1.40
CA ALA A 31 14.39 4.80 2.17
C ALA A 31 14.48 6.11 1.36
N ALA A 32 14.87 6.02 0.08
CA ALA A 32 14.88 7.17 -0.84
C ALA A 32 13.48 7.77 -1.05
N LEU A 33 12.44 6.93 -1.15
CA LEU A 33 11.05 7.42 -1.21
C LEU A 33 10.64 8.15 0.07
N ILE A 34 10.97 7.63 1.25
CA ILE A 34 10.65 8.33 2.51
C ILE A 34 11.33 9.70 2.54
N ASP A 35 12.60 9.77 2.18
CA ASP A 35 13.39 11.01 2.20
C ASP A 35 12.86 12.02 1.17
N GLN A 36 12.61 11.57 -0.06
CA GLN A 36 12.13 12.43 -1.15
C GLN A 36 10.75 13.02 -0.88
N TRP A 37 9.85 12.27 -0.25
CA TRP A 37 8.51 12.76 0.08
C TRP A 37 8.47 13.58 1.37
N GLY A 38 9.38 13.32 2.33
CA GLY A 38 9.44 14.02 3.61
C GLY A 38 8.21 13.84 4.51
N GLY A 39 7.27 12.97 4.14
CA GLY A 39 5.98 12.80 4.82
C GLY A 39 5.02 11.88 4.07
N CYS A 40 3.76 11.88 4.50
CA CYS A 40 2.70 11.13 3.82
C CYS A 40 2.43 11.72 2.42
N ALA A 41 2.43 10.88 1.40
CA ALA A 41 2.16 11.26 0.02
C ALA A 41 0.78 11.88 -0.24
N TYR A 42 -0.17 11.67 0.68
CA TYR A 42 -1.54 12.12 0.51
C TYR A 42 -1.86 13.36 1.36
N CYS A 43 -1.62 13.30 2.67
CA CYS A 43 -1.95 14.42 3.55
C CYS A 43 -0.75 15.30 3.93
N GLY A 44 0.47 14.95 3.49
CA GLY A 44 1.70 15.66 3.83
C GLY A 44 2.14 15.52 5.29
N ALA A 45 1.40 14.79 6.13
CA ALA A 45 1.73 14.68 7.54
C ALA A 45 3.12 14.04 7.73
N PRO A 46 4.06 14.71 8.43
CA PRO A 46 5.29 14.09 8.84
C PRO A 46 4.98 13.09 9.95
N GLY A 47 5.76 12.02 10.04
CA GLY A 47 5.61 11.12 11.18
C GLY A 47 6.43 9.85 11.08
N PRO A 48 6.82 9.29 12.24
CA PRO A 48 7.47 7.99 12.28
C PRO A 48 6.51 6.90 11.78
N GLY A 49 7.06 5.91 11.09
CA GLY A 49 6.30 4.71 10.70
C GLY A 49 5.38 4.89 9.50
N LEU A 50 5.82 5.67 8.49
CA LEU A 50 5.18 5.68 7.18
C LEU A 50 5.10 4.25 6.62
N GLN A 51 3.94 3.90 6.08
CA GLN A 51 3.64 2.59 5.53
C GLN A 51 3.81 2.62 4.02
N LYS A 52 4.24 1.50 3.43
CA LYS A 52 4.27 1.30 1.98
C LYS A 52 2.83 1.11 1.48
N ASP A 53 2.23 2.16 0.91
CA ASP A 53 0.93 2.07 0.24
C ASP A 53 1.10 1.92 -1.27
N CYS A 54 0.27 1.09 -1.89
CA CYS A 54 0.28 0.89 -3.34
C CYS A 54 -0.80 1.76 -3.99
N MET A 55 -0.42 2.71 -4.85
CA MET A 55 -1.34 3.57 -5.59
C MET A 55 -2.39 2.74 -6.36
N LEU A 56 -1.95 1.76 -7.15
CA LEU A 56 -2.79 0.67 -7.62
C LEU A 56 -2.75 -0.49 -6.62
N ALA A 57 -3.89 -0.82 -6.02
CA ALA A 57 -3.99 -1.92 -5.09
C ALA A 57 -3.65 -3.26 -5.74
N ILE A 58 -2.98 -4.15 -5.01
CA ILE A 58 -2.56 -5.49 -5.48
C ILE A 58 -3.76 -6.37 -5.87
N SER A 59 -4.89 -6.20 -5.19
CA SER A 59 -6.14 -6.87 -5.57
C SER A 59 -6.69 -6.43 -6.94
N ARG A 60 -6.17 -5.34 -7.50
CA ARG A 60 -6.53 -4.78 -8.80
C ARG A 60 -5.37 -4.85 -9.81
N GLY A 61 -4.33 -5.62 -9.52
CA GLY A 61 -3.19 -5.85 -10.42
C GLY A 61 -1.94 -5.02 -10.14
N GLY A 62 -1.94 -4.15 -9.12
CA GLY A 62 -0.76 -3.36 -8.76
C GLY A 62 0.35 -4.17 -8.09
N ARG A 63 1.57 -3.64 -8.14
CA ARG A 63 2.83 -4.30 -7.72
C ARG A 63 3.55 -3.51 -6.63
N TYR A 64 4.54 -4.13 -5.98
CA TYR A 64 5.47 -3.40 -5.11
C TYR A 64 6.67 -2.98 -5.95
N THR A 65 6.46 -1.93 -6.74
CA THR A 65 7.48 -1.28 -7.57
C THR A 65 7.69 0.13 -7.05
N ILE A 66 8.83 0.75 -7.38
CA ILE A 66 9.11 2.15 -7.00
C ILE A 66 8.04 3.11 -7.55
N ASP A 67 7.50 2.83 -8.74
CA ASP A 67 6.51 3.68 -9.41
C ASP A 67 5.08 3.51 -8.88
N ASN A 68 4.81 2.46 -8.10
CA ASN A 68 3.47 2.17 -7.57
C ASN A 68 3.38 2.34 -6.05
N VAL A 69 4.51 2.42 -5.35
CA VAL A 69 4.55 2.50 -3.88
C VAL A 69 4.88 3.91 -3.43
N VAL A 70 4.08 4.42 -2.50
CA VAL A 70 4.29 5.72 -1.88
C VAL A 70 4.27 5.60 -0.35
N PRO A 71 5.00 6.48 0.36
CA PRO A 71 4.90 6.54 1.81
C PRO A 71 3.57 7.14 2.24
N CYS A 72 2.88 6.44 3.14
CA CYS A 72 1.55 6.82 3.57
C CYS A 72 1.39 6.66 5.09
N CYS A 73 0.74 7.62 5.74
CA CYS A 73 0.42 7.51 7.16
C CYS A 73 -0.71 6.50 7.39
N ARG A 74 -0.82 5.98 8.62
CA ARG A 74 -1.81 4.96 8.98
C ARG A 74 -3.25 5.39 8.69
N SER A 75 -3.59 6.66 8.91
CA SER A 75 -4.95 7.18 8.69
C SER A 75 -5.31 7.20 7.21
N CYS A 76 -4.45 7.75 6.35
CA CYS A 76 -4.67 7.76 4.90
C CYS A 76 -4.69 6.33 4.33
N ASN A 77 -3.76 5.47 4.76
CA ASN A 77 -3.71 4.08 4.30
C ASN A 77 -4.99 3.30 4.68
N SER A 78 -5.49 3.52 5.89
CA SER A 78 -6.74 2.90 6.36
C SER A 78 -7.97 3.44 5.62
N SER A 79 -7.98 4.74 5.31
CA SER A 79 -9.05 5.39 4.54
C SER A 79 -9.09 4.89 3.09
N LYS A 80 -7.93 4.79 2.43
CA LYS A 80 -7.81 4.31 1.05
C LYS A 80 -8.13 2.82 0.93
N CYS A 81 -7.57 2.00 1.82
CA CYS A 81 -7.73 0.54 1.81
C CYS A 81 -7.39 -0.05 0.43
N ASN A 82 -8.34 -0.76 -0.20
CA ASN A 82 -8.20 -1.33 -1.55
C ASN A 82 -8.94 -0.52 -2.63
N THR A 83 -9.39 0.69 -2.31
CA THR A 83 -10.04 1.60 -3.24
C THR A 83 -9.03 2.06 -4.28
N GLU A 84 -9.50 2.25 -5.50
CA GLU A 84 -8.70 2.84 -6.57
C GLU A 84 -8.38 4.31 -6.24
N LEU A 85 -7.13 4.71 -6.47
CA LEU A 85 -6.58 5.96 -5.94
C LEU A 85 -7.40 7.19 -6.34
N THR A 86 -7.74 7.33 -7.62
CA THR A 86 -8.47 8.50 -8.13
C THR A 86 -9.90 8.53 -7.62
N THR A 87 -10.52 7.37 -7.44
CA THR A 87 -11.85 7.28 -6.82
C THR A 87 -11.79 7.65 -5.35
N TRP A 88 -10.75 7.26 -4.61
CA TRP A 88 -10.60 7.59 -3.20
C TRP A 88 -10.35 9.08 -2.97
N MET A 89 -9.48 9.71 -3.75
CA MET A 89 -9.17 11.14 -3.63
C MET A 89 -10.34 12.07 -3.99
N ARG A 90 -11.34 11.56 -4.71
CA ARG A 90 -12.55 12.30 -5.08
C ARG A 90 -13.69 12.20 -4.06
N ARG A 91 -13.49 11.50 -2.95
CA ARG A 91 -14.46 11.37 -1.85
C ARG A 91 -14.19 12.41 -0.78
#